data_AF-A0A0B6YI35-F1
#
_entry.id   AF-A0A0B6YI35-F1
#
_cell.length_a   1.000
_cell.length_b   1.000
_cell.length_c   1.000
_cell.angle_alpha   90.00
_cell.angle_beta   90.00
_cell.angle_gamma   90.00
#
_symmetry.space_group_name_H-M   'P 1'
#
loop_
_entity.id
_entity.type
_entity.pdbx_description
1 polymer ?
#
loop_
_entity_poly.entity_id
_entity_poly.type
_entity_poly.pdbx_seq_one_letter_code
_entity_poly.pdbx_strand_id
1 'polypeptide(L)'
;LKTYTESLDMFTVSLMDKTVHMLEQLATEDILEQSDVVTNVMGCVSNLVNVNVKTLQESETENAASSRLLSVIDSVSYKAPIFGNQLMVPTLNIAIAAQKVDSGDTQNLTLVADTDSEQQKDKLVNIDLSTGNMPSFEENNKTSLMIPMEALLESLTAEEKNNLTRISFIVHRSDILFATIKN
;
A
#
# COMPACT_ATOMS: atom_id res chain seq x y z
N LEU A 1 -12.62 -2.12 15.81
CA LEU A 1 -12.12 -1.58 14.53
C LEU A 1 -12.75 -0.20 14.34
N LYS A 2 -11.97 0.87 14.47
CA LYS A 2 -12.44 2.23 14.19
C LYS A 2 -12.27 2.46 12.67
N THR A 3 -13.35 2.79 11.98
CA THR A 3 -13.32 3.30 10.61
C THR A 3 -13.06 4.81 10.65
N TYR A 4 -12.22 5.31 9.74
CA TYR A 4 -11.75 6.70 9.76
C TYR A 4 -12.47 7.62 8.75
N THR A 5 -13.55 7.13 8.12
CA THR A 5 -14.47 7.85 7.23
C THR A 5 -15.93 7.45 7.48
N GLU A 6 -16.87 8.12 6.80
CA GLU A 6 -18.27 7.68 6.71
C GLU A 6 -18.36 6.24 6.20
N SER A 7 -19.24 5.45 6.82
CA SER A 7 -19.47 4.05 6.43
C SER A 7 -20.10 3.99 5.03
N LEU A 8 -19.57 3.14 4.16
CA LEU A 8 -20.18 2.87 2.85
C LEU A 8 -21.32 1.84 2.99
N ASP A 9 -22.28 2.12 3.88
CA ASP A 9 -23.38 1.19 4.23
C ASP A 9 -24.31 0.87 3.05
N MET A 10 -24.19 1.60 1.93
CA MET A 10 -24.94 1.36 0.70
C MET A 10 -24.25 0.39 -0.27
N PHE A 11 -23.01 -0.04 0.00
CA PHE A 11 -22.32 -0.99 -0.87
C PHE A 11 -22.90 -2.40 -0.70
N THR A 12 -23.32 -3.01 -1.81
CA THR A 12 -23.77 -4.40 -1.87
C THR A 12 -22.65 -5.30 -2.38
N VAL A 13 -22.78 -6.61 -2.19
CA VAL A 13 -21.82 -7.60 -2.73
C VAL A 13 -21.63 -7.46 -4.25
N SER A 14 -22.71 -7.24 -4.99
CA SER A 14 -22.63 -7.05 -6.44
C SER A 14 -21.92 -5.74 -6.84
N LEU A 15 -22.12 -4.65 -6.08
CA LEU A 15 -21.39 -3.40 -6.33
C LEU A 15 -19.91 -3.56 -5.98
N MET A 16 -19.61 -4.31 -4.91
CA MET A 16 -18.24 -4.66 -4.53
C MET A 16 -17.52 -5.38 -5.66
N ASP A 17 -18.08 -6.48 -6.15
CA ASP A 17 -17.47 -7.27 -7.23
C ASP A 17 -17.20 -6.43 -8.49
N LYS A 18 -18.19 -5.63 -8.94
CA LYS A 18 -18.03 -4.75 -10.10
C LYS A 18 -16.93 -3.71 -9.89
N THR A 19 -16.87 -3.13 -8.69
CA THR A 19 -15.87 -2.10 -8.40
C THR A 19 -14.47 -2.69 -8.34
N VAL A 20 -14.31 -3.83 -7.66
CA VAL A 20 -13.03 -4.56 -7.62
C VAL A 20 -12.59 -4.95 -9.03
N HIS A 21 -13.51 -5.45 -9.87
CA HIS A 21 -13.19 -5.79 -11.25
C HIS A 21 -12.70 -4.59 -12.07
N MET A 22 -13.33 -3.42 -11.93
CA MET A 22 -12.84 -2.21 -12.59
C MET A 22 -11.46 -1.81 -12.08
N LEU A 23 -11.20 -1.93 -10.77
CA LEU A 23 -9.89 -1.60 -10.21
C LEU A 23 -8.79 -2.56 -10.71
N GLU A 24 -9.08 -3.85 -10.87
CA GLU A 24 -8.15 -4.82 -11.47
C GLU A 24 -7.80 -4.45 -12.91
N GLN A 25 -8.78 -4.03 -13.71
CA GLN A 25 -8.55 -3.58 -15.09
C GLN A 25 -7.65 -2.34 -15.14
N LEU A 26 -7.83 -1.42 -14.19
CA LEU A 26 -7.01 -0.21 -14.06
C LEU A 26 -5.62 -0.47 -13.46
N ALA A 27 -5.42 -1.58 -12.74
CA ALA A 27 -4.15 -1.97 -12.11
C ALA A 27 -3.19 -2.72 -13.06
N THR A 28 -3.27 -2.41 -14.36
CA THR A 28 -2.39 -2.93 -15.41
C THR A 28 -1.22 -1.97 -15.65
N GLU A 29 -0.11 -2.49 -16.20
CA GLU A 29 1.15 -1.72 -16.33
C GLU A 29 0.95 -0.45 -17.16
N ASP A 30 0.40 -0.58 -18.36
CA ASP A 30 0.15 0.53 -19.29
C ASP A 30 -0.72 1.65 -18.71
N ILE A 31 -1.64 1.31 -17.79
CA ILE A 31 -2.59 2.27 -17.22
C ILE A 31 -2.01 2.96 -15.99
N LEU A 32 -1.21 2.24 -15.19
CA LEU A 32 -0.60 2.77 -13.98
C LEU A 32 0.58 3.73 -14.23
N GLU A 33 1.06 3.88 -15.46
CA GLU A 33 2.08 4.89 -15.82
C GLU A 33 1.65 6.34 -15.51
N GLN A 34 0.35 6.57 -15.30
CA GLN A 34 -0.19 7.89 -14.97
C GLN A 34 -0.37 8.04 -13.45
N SER A 35 0.31 9.02 -12.84
CA SER A 35 0.27 9.29 -11.39
C SER A 35 -1.15 9.50 -10.84
N ASP A 36 -2.00 10.18 -11.62
CA ASP A 36 -3.36 10.49 -11.21
C ASP A 36 -4.23 9.23 -11.18
N VAL A 37 -3.96 8.28 -12.09
CA VAL A 37 -4.64 6.99 -12.11
C VAL A 37 -4.24 6.18 -10.87
N VAL A 38 -2.95 6.12 -10.54
CA VAL A 38 -2.45 5.45 -9.33
C VAL A 38 -3.15 5.99 -8.08
N THR A 39 -3.22 7.32 -7.96
CA THR A 39 -3.86 8.00 -6.82
C THR A 39 -5.35 7.66 -6.73
N ASN A 40 -6.05 7.65 -7.87
CA ASN A 40 -7.49 7.34 -7.92
C ASN A 40 -7.77 5.87 -7.62
N VAL A 41 -7.00 4.94 -8.18
CA VAL A 41 -7.13 3.49 -7.90
C VAL A 41 -6.92 3.24 -6.41
N MET A 42 -5.84 3.78 -5.83
CA MET A 42 -5.57 3.59 -4.40
C MET A 42 -6.57 4.31 -3.50
N GLY A 43 -7.08 5.49 -3.90
CA GLY A 43 -8.16 6.16 -3.19
C GLY A 43 -9.44 5.31 -3.16
N CYS A 44 -9.81 4.69 -4.28
CA CYS A 44 -10.94 3.77 -4.36
C CYS A 44 -10.73 2.53 -3.48
N VAL A 45 -9.56 1.87 -3.57
CA VAL A 45 -9.22 0.73 -2.70
C VAL A 45 -9.32 1.14 -1.23
N SER A 46 -8.76 2.29 -0.87
CA SER A 46 -8.80 2.83 0.50
C SER A 46 -10.22 3.05 1.00
N ASN A 47 -11.13 3.51 0.14
CA ASN A 47 -12.53 3.68 0.48
C ASN A 47 -13.24 2.34 0.70
N LEU A 48 -12.94 1.33 -0.13
CA LEU A 48 -13.56 0.00 -0.02
C LEU A 48 -13.20 -0.73 1.28
N VAL A 49 -12.07 -0.40 1.90
CA VAL A 49 -11.70 -0.86 3.25
C VAL A 49 -12.72 -0.43 4.32
N ASN A 50 -13.48 0.65 4.07
CA ASN A 50 -14.53 1.15 4.99
C ASN A 50 -15.94 0.60 4.69
N VAL A 51 -16.07 -0.34 3.74
CA VAL A 51 -17.35 -1.04 3.52
C VAL A 51 -17.70 -1.83 4.79
N ASN A 52 -19.00 -1.99 5.04
CA ASN A 52 -19.49 -2.79 6.14
C ASN A 52 -18.81 -4.18 6.19
N VAL A 53 -18.27 -4.56 7.35
CA VAL A 53 -17.52 -5.82 7.54
C VAL A 53 -18.31 -7.03 7.04
N LYS A 54 -19.64 -7.06 7.26
CA LYS A 54 -20.49 -8.16 6.81
C LYS A 54 -20.53 -8.25 5.28
N THR A 55 -20.74 -7.12 4.59
CA THR A 55 -20.71 -7.05 3.12
C THR A 55 -19.34 -7.48 2.59
N LEU A 56 -18.25 -7.04 3.23
CA LEU A 56 -16.90 -7.39 2.82
C LEU A 56 -16.64 -8.91 2.98
N GLN A 57 -17.09 -9.51 4.09
CA GLN A 57 -17.00 -10.95 4.32
C GLN A 57 -17.83 -11.78 3.34
N GLU A 58 -19.06 -11.34 3.04
CA GLU A 58 -19.91 -11.97 2.03
C GLU A 58 -19.27 -11.86 0.63
N SER A 59 -18.73 -10.68 0.30
CA SER A 59 -18.04 -10.46 -0.99
C SER A 59 -16.75 -11.27 -1.12
N GLU A 60 -16.00 -11.45 -0.04
CA GLU A 60 -14.84 -12.34 -0.03
C GLU A 60 -15.26 -13.79 -0.28
N THR A 61 -16.33 -14.25 0.37
CA THR A 61 -16.84 -15.62 0.21
C THR A 61 -17.33 -15.90 -1.21
N GLU A 62 -18.03 -14.93 -1.83
CA GLU A 62 -18.61 -15.12 -3.15
C GLU A 62 -17.62 -14.87 -4.29
N ASN A 63 -16.78 -13.84 -4.17
CA ASN A 63 -16.00 -13.30 -5.30
C ASN A 63 -14.54 -12.96 -4.95
N ALA A 64 -14.04 -13.41 -3.80
CA ALA A 64 -12.68 -13.15 -3.31
C ALA A 64 -12.29 -11.66 -3.30
N ALA A 65 -13.24 -10.79 -2.97
CA ALA A 65 -13.10 -9.34 -3.10
C ALA A 65 -11.88 -8.76 -2.36
N SER A 66 -11.63 -9.15 -1.11
CA SER A 66 -10.46 -8.70 -0.33
C SER A 66 -9.16 -9.25 -0.90
N SER A 67 -9.12 -10.52 -1.28
CA SER A 67 -7.96 -11.14 -1.94
C SER A 67 -7.58 -10.42 -3.25
N ARG A 68 -8.60 -10.04 -4.03
CA ARG A 68 -8.45 -9.29 -5.28
C ARG A 68 -8.04 -7.85 -5.03
N LEU A 69 -8.56 -7.20 -3.99
CA LEU A 69 -8.10 -5.87 -3.57
C LEU A 69 -6.63 -5.88 -3.15
N LEU A 70 -6.18 -6.89 -2.39
CA LEU A 70 -4.75 -7.05 -2.07
C LEU A 70 -3.91 -7.19 -3.36
N SER A 71 -4.39 -7.97 -4.33
CA SER A 71 -3.70 -8.12 -5.64
C SER A 71 -3.62 -6.79 -6.43
N VAL A 72 -4.63 -5.93 -6.30
CA VAL A 72 -4.60 -4.56 -6.86
C VAL A 72 -3.53 -3.72 -6.16
N ILE A 73 -3.47 -3.76 -4.83
CA ILE A 73 -2.45 -3.04 -4.03
C ILE A 73 -1.05 -3.49 -4.43
N ASP A 74 -0.82 -4.80 -4.54
CA ASP A 74 0.46 -5.38 -4.98
C ASP A 74 0.83 -4.91 -6.39
N SER A 75 -0.13 -4.95 -7.32
CA SER A 75 0.07 -4.47 -8.69
C SER A 75 0.47 -3.00 -8.75
N VAL A 76 -0.19 -2.14 -7.96
CA VAL A 76 0.19 -0.73 -7.87
C VAL A 76 1.59 -0.59 -7.28
N SER A 77 1.91 -1.29 -6.20
CA SER A 77 3.22 -1.21 -5.54
C SER A 77 4.38 -1.60 -6.47
N TYR A 78 4.14 -2.51 -7.40
CA TYR A 78 5.14 -3.00 -8.35
C TYR A 78 5.21 -2.15 -9.62
N LYS A 79 4.06 -1.75 -10.19
CA LYS A 79 3.97 -1.18 -11.54
C LYS A 79 3.91 0.34 -11.56
N ALA A 80 3.44 0.99 -10.50
CA ALA A 80 3.31 2.44 -10.50
C ALA A 80 4.69 3.11 -10.72
N PRO A 81 4.76 4.20 -11.51
CA PRO A 81 6.01 4.86 -11.83
C PRO A 81 6.63 5.48 -10.59
N ILE A 82 7.96 5.37 -10.47
CA ILE A 82 8.74 6.12 -9.49
C ILE A 82 9.12 7.45 -10.14
N PHE A 83 8.73 8.56 -9.50
CA PHE A 83 9.11 9.90 -9.93
C PHE A 83 10.32 10.39 -9.14
N GLY A 84 11.42 10.67 -9.85
CA GLY A 84 12.71 10.91 -9.19
C GLY A 84 13.27 9.61 -8.61
N ASN A 85 13.34 9.52 -7.28
CA ASN A 85 13.88 8.35 -6.60
C ASN A 85 12.84 7.55 -5.80
N GLN A 86 11.63 8.09 -5.64
CA GLN A 86 10.60 7.51 -4.78
C GLN A 86 9.21 7.53 -5.41
N LEU A 87 8.36 6.62 -4.94
CA LEU A 87 6.92 6.62 -5.10
C LEU A 87 6.31 6.77 -3.71
N MET A 88 5.38 7.71 -3.55
CA MET A 88 4.63 7.90 -2.31
C MET A 88 3.15 8.07 -2.67
N VAL A 89 2.31 7.14 -2.22
CA VAL A 89 0.87 7.13 -2.47
C VAL A 89 0.14 7.02 -1.13
N PRO A 90 0.02 8.13 -0.39
CA PRO A 90 -0.71 8.15 0.87
C PRO A 90 -2.23 8.17 0.61
N THR A 91 -2.98 7.30 1.30
CA THR A 91 -4.45 7.34 1.34
C THR A 91 -4.93 7.29 2.79
N LEU A 92 -6.24 7.28 3.02
CA LEU A 92 -6.82 7.27 4.36
C LEU A 92 -6.59 5.95 5.12
N ASN A 93 -6.49 4.83 4.42
CA ASN A 93 -6.40 3.51 5.06
C ASN A 93 -5.17 2.71 4.65
N ILE A 94 -4.56 3.05 3.52
CA ILE A 94 -3.43 2.32 2.94
C ILE A 94 -2.40 3.34 2.46
N ALA A 95 -1.11 3.07 2.61
CA ALA A 95 -0.08 3.84 1.92
C ALA A 95 0.86 2.91 1.19
N ILE A 96 1.28 3.32 -0.01
CA ILE A 96 2.35 2.66 -0.76
C ILE A 96 3.53 3.62 -0.77
N ALA A 97 4.70 3.11 -0.39
CA ALA A 97 5.97 3.79 -0.56
C ALA A 97 6.89 2.88 -1.38
N ALA A 98 7.66 3.41 -2.31
CA ALA A 98 8.70 2.62 -2.97
C ALA A 98 9.94 3.48 -3.22
N GLN A 99 11.10 2.84 -3.13
CA GLN A 99 12.40 3.42 -3.39
C GLN A 99 12.99 2.75 -4.61
N LYS A 100 13.49 3.53 -5.57
CA LYS A 100 14.35 3.01 -6.63
C LYS A 100 15.68 2.63 -5.98
N VAL A 101 16.16 1.41 -6.26
CA VAL A 101 17.42 0.91 -5.72
C VAL A 101 18.32 0.41 -6.84
N ASP A 102 19.62 0.45 -6.59
CA ASP A 102 20.64 -0.17 -7.41
C ASP A 102 21.50 -1.15 -6.59
N SER A 103 22.36 -1.91 -7.28
CA SER A 103 23.21 -2.93 -6.66
C SER A 103 24.35 -2.35 -5.80
N GLY A 104 24.56 -1.03 -5.81
CA GLY A 104 25.53 -0.31 -5.01
C GLY A 104 24.92 0.38 -3.78
N ASP A 105 23.60 0.43 -3.65
CA ASP A 105 22.89 1.06 -2.54
C ASP A 105 23.03 0.24 -1.24
N THR A 106 24.11 0.47 -0.49
CA THR A 106 24.37 -0.23 0.79
C THR A 106 23.74 0.44 2.01
N GLN A 107 23.21 1.65 1.86
CA GLN A 107 22.58 2.37 2.98
C GLN A 107 21.26 1.71 3.37
N ASN A 108 21.03 1.53 4.67
CA ASN A 108 19.76 1.00 5.17
C ASN A 108 18.58 1.85 4.67
N LEU A 109 17.53 1.16 4.23
CA LEU A 109 16.29 1.79 3.80
C LEU A 109 15.29 1.70 4.95
N THR A 110 14.79 2.84 5.41
CA THR A 110 13.90 2.94 6.56
C THR A 110 12.58 3.53 6.14
N LEU A 111 11.49 2.82 6.43
CA LEU A 111 10.13 3.34 6.37
C LEU A 111 9.67 3.67 7.79
N VAL A 112 9.11 4.86 7.98
CA VAL A 112 8.35 5.23 9.17
C VAL A 112 6.94 5.62 8.75
N ALA A 113 5.94 5.05 9.41
CA ALA A 113 4.54 5.34 9.16
C ALA A 113 3.82 5.78 10.43
N ASP A 114 3.04 6.85 10.31
CA ASP A 114 2.12 7.33 11.33
C ASP A 114 0.68 7.14 10.83
N THR A 115 -0.01 6.19 11.45
CA THR A 115 -1.40 5.85 11.12
C THR A 115 -2.42 6.56 12.00
N ASP A 116 -1.97 7.24 13.07
CA ASP A 116 -2.83 7.74 14.16
C ASP A 116 -2.84 9.28 14.26
N SER A 117 -2.15 9.98 13.37
CA SER A 117 -2.04 11.44 13.40
C SER A 117 -3.40 12.15 13.30
N GLU A 118 -4.02 12.45 14.44
CA GLU A 118 -5.22 13.29 14.55
C GLU A 118 -4.95 14.75 14.15
N GLN A 119 -3.67 15.12 13.99
CA GLN A 119 -3.24 16.49 13.70
C GLN A 119 -3.27 16.85 12.20
N GLN A 120 -3.49 15.88 11.31
CA GLN A 120 -3.49 16.13 9.87
C GLN A 120 -4.89 16.44 9.32
N LYS A 121 -4.97 17.54 8.56
CA LYS A 121 -6.19 18.07 7.93
C LYS A 121 -6.89 17.03 7.02
N ASP A 122 -6.12 16.14 6.41
CA ASP A 122 -6.61 15.16 5.43
C ASP A 122 -6.60 13.71 5.94
N LYS A 123 -6.21 13.47 7.20
CA LYS A 123 -6.16 12.15 7.88
C LYS A 123 -5.49 11.00 7.10
N LEU A 124 -4.67 11.32 6.11
CA LEU A 124 -3.93 10.33 5.33
C LEU A 124 -2.94 9.57 6.21
N VAL A 125 -2.56 8.36 5.79
CA VAL A 125 -1.44 7.63 6.39
C VAL A 125 -0.18 8.40 6.02
N ASN A 126 0.50 8.93 7.03
CA ASN A 126 1.73 9.68 6.84
C ASN A 126 2.90 8.69 6.77
N ILE A 127 3.68 8.77 5.70
CA ILE A 127 4.82 7.88 5.45
C ILE A 127 6.05 8.73 5.15
N ASP A 128 7.17 8.32 5.73
CA ASP A 128 8.49 8.81 5.40
C ASP A 128 9.38 7.63 5.01
N LEU A 129 10.15 7.81 3.95
CA LEU A 129 11.05 6.81 3.40
C LEU A 129 12.43 7.45 3.26
N SER A 130 13.38 7.01 4.08
CA SER A 130 14.72 7.57 4.13
C SER A 130 15.81 6.52 3.94
N THR A 131 16.94 6.96 3.39
CA THR A 131 18.17 6.17 3.31
C THR A 131 19.15 6.62 4.39
N GLY A 132 19.81 5.66 5.03
CA GLY A 132 20.84 5.91 6.03
C GLY A 132 20.26 6.19 7.42
N ASN A 133 19.93 7.45 7.70
CA ASN A 133 19.50 7.86 9.05
C ASN A 133 18.00 7.57 9.28
N MET A 134 17.69 6.98 10.44
CA MET A 134 16.32 6.89 10.95
C MET A 134 15.72 8.31 11.01
N PRO A 135 14.53 8.54 10.44
CA PRO A 135 13.83 9.81 10.60
C PRO A 135 13.62 10.12 12.08
N SER A 136 13.94 11.34 12.49
CA SER A 136 13.74 11.82 13.86
C SER A 136 12.26 12.12 14.10
N PHE A 137 11.44 11.08 14.24
CA PHE A 137 10.05 11.23 14.62
C PHE A 137 9.90 10.94 16.12
N GLU A 138 9.40 11.92 16.87
CA GLU A 138 9.11 11.76 18.30
C GLU A 138 8.13 10.60 18.56
N GLU A 139 8.35 9.94 19.71
CA GLU A 139 8.19 8.51 20.02
C GLU A 139 6.78 7.91 20.17
N ASN A 140 5.68 8.59 19.80
CA ASN A 140 4.35 8.02 20.08
C ASN A 140 3.60 7.57 18.81
N ASN A 141 3.19 6.29 18.79
CA ASN A 141 2.30 5.63 17.81
C ASN A 141 2.77 5.54 16.34
N LYS A 142 4.05 5.24 16.11
CA LYS A 142 4.58 5.06 14.75
C LYS A 142 5.04 3.63 14.51
N THR A 143 4.76 3.12 13.32
CA THR A 143 5.26 1.82 12.85
C THR A 143 6.48 2.06 11.98
N SER A 144 7.58 1.37 12.26
CA SER A 144 8.81 1.49 11.48
C SER A 144 9.31 0.15 10.97
N LEU A 145 9.83 0.11 9.75
CA LEU A 145 10.51 -1.04 9.17
C LEU A 145 11.84 -0.59 8.56
N MET A 146 12.91 -1.31 8.86
CA MET A 146 14.23 -1.08 8.30
C MET A 146 14.68 -2.28 7.49
N ILE A 147 15.13 -2.03 6.26
CA ILE A 147 15.76 -3.02 5.39
C ILE A 147 17.27 -2.80 5.43
N PRO A 148 18.05 -3.75 5.97
CA PRO A 148 19.50 -3.68 5.98
C PRO A 148 20.04 -3.98 4.57
N MET A 149 20.23 -2.93 3.77
CA MET A 149 20.50 -3.09 2.33
C MET A 149 21.79 -3.86 2.04
N GLU A 150 22.86 -3.62 2.79
CA GLU A 150 24.11 -4.38 2.64
C GLU A 150 23.89 -5.89 2.82
N ALA A 151 23.23 -6.30 3.91
CA ALA A 151 22.93 -7.71 4.17
C ALA A 151 21.96 -8.31 3.16
N LEU A 152 20.94 -7.54 2.72
CA LEU A 152 20.03 -7.96 1.65
C LEU A 152 20.81 -8.21 0.36
N LEU A 153 21.63 -7.26 -0.07
CA LEU A 153 22.44 -7.39 -1.28
C LEU A 153 23.40 -8.57 -1.14
N GLU A 154 24.12 -8.75 -0.04
CA GLU A 154 24.99 -9.91 0.16
C GLU A 154 24.28 -11.27 0.02
N SER A 155 22.98 -11.35 0.35
CA SER A 155 22.18 -12.57 0.21
C SER A 155 21.75 -12.90 -1.22
N LEU A 156 21.80 -11.92 -2.13
CA LEU A 156 21.35 -12.06 -3.51
C LEU A 156 22.49 -12.53 -4.43
N THR A 157 22.15 -13.35 -5.43
CA THR A 157 23.03 -13.67 -6.55
C THR A 157 23.34 -12.44 -7.41
N ALA A 158 24.36 -12.51 -8.25
CA ALA A 158 24.70 -11.40 -9.16
C ALA A 158 23.55 -11.08 -10.14
N GLU A 159 22.80 -12.09 -10.58
CA GLU A 159 21.63 -11.89 -11.46
C GLU A 159 20.49 -11.18 -10.72
N GLU A 160 20.16 -11.63 -9.51
CA GLU A 160 19.12 -11.00 -8.69
C GLU A 160 19.47 -9.56 -8.32
N LYS A 161 20.74 -9.27 -7.98
CA LYS A 161 21.23 -7.91 -7.73
C LYS A 161 21.01 -7.00 -8.93
N ASN A 162 21.28 -7.49 -10.14
CA ASN A 162 21.13 -6.70 -11.36
C ASN A 162 19.66 -6.47 -11.73
N ASN A 163 18.76 -7.35 -11.26
CA ASN A 163 17.32 -7.25 -11.50
C ASN A 163 16.58 -6.49 -10.37
N LEU A 164 17.21 -6.29 -9.21
CA LEU A 164 16.66 -5.50 -8.12
C LEU A 164 16.68 -4.01 -8.49
N THR A 165 15.51 -3.47 -8.80
CA THR A 165 15.35 -2.07 -9.23
C THR A 165 14.50 -1.23 -8.27
N ARG A 166 13.82 -1.90 -7.32
CA ARG A 166 12.82 -1.30 -6.44
C ARG A 166 12.71 -2.08 -5.13
N ILE A 167 12.47 -1.37 -4.04
CA ILE A 167 11.90 -1.92 -2.81
C ILE A 167 10.60 -1.17 -2.50
N SER A 168 9.51 -1.92 -2.33
CA SER A 168 8.19 -1.39 -2.02
C SER A 168 7.77 -1.73 -0.61
N PHE A 169 7.07 -0.80 0.01
CA PHE A 169 6.43 -0.92 1.32
C PHE A 169 4.95 -0.62 1.17
N ILE A 170 4.15 -1.42 1.85
CA ILE A 170 2.70 -1.24 1.92
C ILE A 170 2.33 -1.15 3.38
N VAL A 171 1.68 -0.05 3.76
CA VAL A 171 1.22 0.21 5.12
C VAL A 171 -0.29 0.10 5.14
N HIS A 172 -0.83 -0.77 5.98
CA HIS A 172 -2.26 -0.90 6.21
C HIS A 172 -2.61 -0.35 7.59
N ARG A 173 -3.54 0.61 7.65
CA ARG A 173 -4.09 1.15 8.92
C ARG A 173 -5.01 0.14 9.63
N SER A 174 -5.55 -0.83 8.89
CA SER A 174 -6.41 -1.90 9.41
C SER A 174 -6.09 -3.23 8.75
N ASP A 175 -6.21 -4.29 9.52
CA ASP A 175 -6.10 -5.68 9.10
C ASP A 175 -7.36 -6.22 8.41
N ILE A 176 -8.41 -5.42 8.21
CA ILE A 176 -9.74 -5.91 7.78
C ILE A 176 -9.70 -6.73 6.49
N LEU A 177 -8.93 -6.32 5.47
CA LEU A 177 -8.80 -7.09 4.23
C LEU A 177 -8.26 -8.50 4.53
N PHE A 178 -7.18 -8.60 5.32
CA PHE A 178 -6.60 -9.87 5.73
C PHE A 178 -7.54 -10.68 6.63
N ALA A 179 -8.21 -10.02 7.58
CA ALA A 179 -9.13 -10.67 8.52
C ALA A 179 -10.39 -11.24 7.84
N THR A 180 -10.78 -10.71 6.69
CA THR A 180 -11.90 -11.25 5.90
C THR A 180 -11.54 -12.47 5.06
N ILE A 181 -10.26 -12.62 4.69
CA ILE A 181 -9.75 -13.79 3.98
C ILE A 181 -9.67 -14.93 5.00
N LYS A 182 -10.72 -15.74 5.07
CA LYS A 182 -10.74 -16.93 5.93
C LYS A 182 -9.83 -18.01 5.33
N ASN A 183 -9.03 -18.63 6.21
CA ASN A 183 -8.48 -19.98 6.00
C ASN A 183 -9.61 -21.01 5.85
#